data_AF-A0A7T7VPB9-F1
#
_entry.id   AF-A0A7T7VPB9-F1
#
_cell.length_a   1.000
_cell.length_b   1.000
_cell.length_c   1.000
_cell.angle_alpha   90.00
_cell.angle_beta   90.00
_cell.angle_gamma   90.00
#
_symmetry.space_group_name_H-M   'P 1'
#
loop_
_entity.id
_entity.type
_entity.pdbx_description
1 polymer ?
#
loop_
_entity_poly.entity_id
_entity_poly.type
_entity_poly.pdbx_seq_one_letter_code
_entity_poly.pdbx_strand_id
1 'polypeptide(L)'
;MTVLSTRTVEKPWGRDRLPAPFVAPEGTRIGEIWFEPPETLDQLLVKYIFTSEKLSIQNHPSDAQTEAKGQGRQGKEECWYVIDAEPGAALGIGFSEDVDADTMRAAAEDGSIEDMLVWHAVRAGDFFYIPANTVHAIGAGVSLIEVQQNSDITYRLYDYGRPRELHLDEGIAVATGTPHDPHLRFHVPARGTQRLVEGPFFVLDRLDGQPDAELRAQYTGPLLVIPREGSVTVDGEEVAPGGCALAHGIDAVRFADDGLCLVTRPC
;
A
#
# COMPACT_ATOMS: atom_id res chain seq x y z
N MET A 1 18.01 5.42 14.47
CA MET A 1 16.97 4.76 15.29
C MET A 1 16.52 3.55 14.50
N THR A 2 16.41 2.40 15.16
CA THR A 2 16.07 1.13 14.51
C THR A 2 14.58 1.03 14.27
N VAL A 3 13.76 1.33 15.28
CA VAL A 3 12.30 1.47 15.11
C VAL A 3 11.97 2.81 14.45
N LEU A 4 11.17 2.79 13.39
CA LEU A 4 10.75 3.99 12.67
C LEU A 4 9.68 4.74 13.47
N SER A 5 9.80 6.07 13.49
CA SER A 5 8.76 6.94 14.04
C SER A 5 7.51 6.91 13.17
N THR A 6 6.35 7.04 13.80
CA THR A 6 5.06 7.06 13.10
C THR A 6 4.47 8.46 13.03
N ARG A 7 3.79 8.73 11.92
CA ARG A 7 2.90 9.87 11.74
C ARG A 7 1.48 9.37 11.53
N THR A 8 0.60 9.69 12.47
CA THR A 8 -0.82 9.34 12.39
C THR A 8 -1.58 10.46 11.68
N VAL A 9 -2.42 10.11 10.71
CA VAL A 9 -3.12 11.08 9.85
C VAL A 9 -4.62 10.83 9.89
N GLU A 10 -5.36 11.85 10.33
CA GLU A 10 -6.82 11.86 10.23
C GLU A 10 -7.25 12.07 8.78
N LYS A 11 -8.29 11.35 8.37
CA LYS A 11 -8.87 11.45 7.03
C LYS A 11 -10.39 11.44 7.11
N PRO A 12 -11.09 12.06 6.14
CA PRO A 12 -12.55 12.02 6.08
C PRO A 12 -13.12 10.59 6.08
N TRP A 13 -12.38 9.65 5.49
CA TRP A 13 -12.72 8.24 5.37
C TRP A 13 -12.13 7.35 6.47
N GLY A 14 -11.41 7.93 7.44
CA GLY A 14 -10.70 7.19 8.48
C GLY A 14 -11.63 6.44 9.44
N ARG A 15 -11.08 5.49 10.20
CA ARG A 15 -11.82 4.70 11.19
C ARG A 15 -11.59 5.24 12.60
N ASP A 16 -12.63 5.18 13.42
CA ASP A 16 -12.58 5.44 14.87
C ASP A 16 -12.32 4.16 15.69
N ARG A 17 -12.50 2.99 15.06
CA ARG A 17 -12.13 1.67 15.59
C ARG A 17 -11.12 1.02 14.67
N LEU A 18 -9.88 0.92 15.14
CA LEU A 18 -8.79 0.32 14.38
C LEU A 18 -8.61 -1.15 14.78
N PRO A 19 -8.17 -2.02 13.86
CA PRO A 19 -7.78 -3.38 14.22
C PRO A 19 -6.55 -3.35 15.14
N ALA A 20 -6.45 -4.35 16.02
CA ALA A 20 -5.29 -4.49 16.89
C ALA A 20 -3.98 -4.53 16.06
N PRO A 21 -2.89 -3.94 16.57
CA PRO A 21 -2.74 -3.33 17.90
C PRO A 21 -3.02 -1.82 17.93
N PHE A 22 -3.57 -1.27 16.85
CA PHE A 22 -3.80 0.18 16.74
C PHE A 22 -5.02 0.62 17.53
N VAL A 23 -4.96 1.84 18.05
CA VAL A 23 -6.05 2.47 18.79
C VAL A 23 -6.19 3.90 18.28
N ALA A 24 -7.39 4.29 17.85
CA ALA A 24 -7.69 5.67 17.54
C ALA A 24 -7.96 6.44 18.84
N PRO A 25 -7.35 7.62 19.04
CA PRO A 25 -7.74 8.52 20.12
C PRO A 25 -9.25 8.86 20.07
N GLU A 26 -9.85 9.08 21.23
CA GLU A 26 -11.27 9.42 21.33
C GLU A 26 -11.62 10.66 20.49
N GLY A 27 -12.68 10.55 19.68
CA GLY A 27 -13.15 11.64 18.81
C GLY A 27 -12.36 11.84 17.52
N THR A 28 -11.36 11.00 17.23
CA THR A 28 -10.57 11.08 15.98
C THR A 28 -10.94 9.97 14.99
N ARG A 29 -10.76 10.23 13.70
CA ARG A 29 -10.91 9.24 12.63
C ARG A 29 -9.59 9.07 11.91
N ILE A 30 -8.85 8.02 12.26
CA ILE A 30 -7.53 7.74 11.70
C ILE A 30 -7.69 7.04 10.35
N GLY A 31 -7.19 7.66 9.29
CA GLY A 31 -7.14 7.04 7.97
C GLY A 31 -5.82 6.33 7.71
N GLU A 32 -4.71 6.92 8.14
CA GLU A 32 -3.38 6.42 7.80
C GLU A 32 -2.43 6.51 9.00
N ILE A 33 -1.51 5.54 9.11
CA ILE A 33 -0.33 5.62 9.96
C ILE A 33 0.88 5.40 9.06
N TRP A 34 1.73 6.42 8.96
CA TRP A 34 2.91 6.41 8.10
C TRP A 34 4.12 6.09 8.97
N PHE A 35 5.04 5.28 8.46
CA PHE A 35 6.38 5.18 9.04
C PHE A 35 7.30 6.13 8.31
N GLU A 36 7.92 7.05 9.04
CA GLU A 36 8.84 8.03 8.46
C GLU A 36 9.98 7.29 7.73
N PRO A 37 10.15 7.51 6.41
CA PRO A 37 11.17 6.83 5.63
C PRO A 37 12.57 7.10 6.21
N PRO A 38 13.38 6.06 6.51
CA PRO A 38 14.74 6.27 6.95
C PRO A 38 15.60 6.76 5.78
N GLU A 39 16.60 7.60 6.05
CA GLU A 39 17.51 8.15 5.02
C GLU A 39 18.15 7.06 4.14
N THR A 40 18.42 5.88 4.71
CA THR A 40 19.03 4.75 3.98
C THR A 40 18.11 4.06 3.00
N LEU A 41 16.78 4.17 3.18
CA LEU A 41 15.74 3.55 2.35
C LEU A 41 14.64 4.57 2.03
N ASP A 42 15.04 5.81 1.76
CA ASP A 42 14.14 6.96 1.50
C ASP A 42 13.31 6.81 0.22
N GLN A 43 13.54 5.75 -0.55
CA GLN A 43 12.79 5.37 -1.74
C GLN A 43 11.48 4.64 -1.42
N LEU A 44 11.29 4.17 -0.19
CA LEU A 44 10.11 3.42 0.23
C LEU A 44 9.34 4.17 1.31
N LEU A 45 8.02 4.04 1.24
CA LEU A 45 7.11 4.47 2.29
C LEU A 45 6.17 3.31 2.63
N VAL A 46 6.09 3.00 3.92
CA VAL A 46 5.18 1.99 4.46
C VAL A 46 4.07 2.71 5.22
N LYS A 47 2.84 2.29 4.99
CA LYS A 47 1.66 2.80 5.69
C LYS A 47 0.77 1.66 6.16
N TYR A 48 0.07 1.92 7.25
CA TYR A 48 -1.21 1.27 7.53
C TYR A 48 -2.33 2.18 7.09
N ILE A 49 -3.32 1.63 6.38
CA ILE A 49 -4.51 2.35 5.92
C ILE A 49 -5.75 1.71 6.52
N PHE A 50 -6.67 2.55 7.02
CA PHE A 50 -7.90 2.15 7.70
C PHE A 50 -9.09 2.93 7.14
N THR A 51 -10.08 2.22 6.60
CA THR A 51 -11.19 2.85 5.88
C THR A 51 -12.54 2.49 6.47
N SER A 52 -13.37 3.50 6.74
CA SER A 52 -14.81 3.32 7.02
C SER A 52 -15.70 3.87 5.90
N GLU A 53 -15.10 4.62 4.97
CA GLU A 53 -15.73 5.10 3.74
C GLU A 53 -14.76 4.87 2.58
N LYS A 54 -15.27 4.96 1.34
CA LYS A 54 -14.43 4.83 0.14
C LYS A 54 -13.44 6.00 0.06
N LEU A 55 -12.19 5.69 -0.29
CA LEU A 55 -11.23 6.69 -0.76
C LEU A 55 -11.65 7.20 -2.14
N SER A 56 -11.10 8.35 -2.51
CA SER A 56 -11.26 8.87 -3.87
C SER A 56 -10.81 7.84 -4.91
N ILE A 57 -11.47 7.86 -6.07
CA ILE A 57 -10.97 7.20 -7.28
C ILE A 57 -9.82 8.04 -7.82
N GLN A 58 -8.66 7.40 -7.98
CA GLN A 58 -7.41 8.09 -8.21
C GLN A 58 -6.43 7.24 -9.03
N ASN A 59 -5.37 7.86 -9.50
CA ASN A 59 -4.20 7.18 -10.03
C ASN A 59 -2.93 7.97 -9.69
N HIS A 60 -1.79 7.39 -10.07
CA HIS A 60 -0.47 7.93 -9.81
C HIS A 60 0.39 7.90 -11.06
N PRO A 61 1.30 8.88 -11.28
CA PRO A 61 2.22 8.83 -12.41
C PRO A 61 3.36 7.83 -12.18
N SER A 62 3.98 7.38 -13.28
CA SER A 62 5.27 6.68 -13.28
C SER A 62 6.46 7.63 -13.07
N ASP A 63 7.64 7.09 -12.73
CA ASP A 63 8.91 7.84 -12.62
C ASP A 63 9.17 8.71 -13.85
N ALA A 64 9.05 8.13 -15.05
CA ALA A 64 9.29 8.84 -16.30
C ALA A 64 8.33 10.03 -16.52
N GLN A 65 7.06 9.88 -16.12
CA GLN A 65 6.06 10.96 -16.22
C GLN A 65 6.32 12.06 -15.19
N THR A 66 6.71 11.70 -13.97
CA THR A 66 7.10 12.66 -12.94
C THR A 66 8.34 13.46 -13.36
N GLU A 67 9.36 12.80 -13.90
CA GLU A 67 10.58 13.44 -14.40
C GLU A 67 10.28 14.38 -15.59
N ALA A 68 9.47 13.93 -16.55
CA ALA A 68 9.08 14.75 -17.70
C ALA A 68 8.30 16.02 -17.31
N LYS A 69 7.53 15.97 -16.21
CA LYS A 69 6.82 17.13 -15.65
C LYS A 69 7.67 17.97 -14.68
N GLY A 70 8.89 17.56 -14.36
CA GLY A 70 9.76 18.23 -13.38
C GLY A 70 9.22 18.18 -11.94
N GLN A 71 8.38 17.19 -11.61
CA GLN A 71 7.73 17.04 -10.30
C GLN A 71 8.57 16.25 -9.29
N GLY A 72 9.71 15.69 -9.72
CA GLY A 72 10.56 14.81 -8.93
C GLY A 72 11.14 13.70 -9.80
N ARG A 73 11.73 12.69 -9.15
CA ARG A 73 12.33 11.52 -9.81
C ARG A 73 11.51 10.24 -9.64
N GLN A 74 10.54 10.26 -8.74
CA GLN A 74 9.74 9.09 -8.36
C GLN A 74 8.27 9.33 -8.72
N GLY A 75 7.71 8.40 -9.48
CA GLY A 75 6.29 8.15 -9.56
C GLY A 75 5.83 7.42 -8.31
N LYS A 76 4.71 6.72 -8.43
CA LYS A 76 4.18 5.94 -7.31
C LYS A 76 3.53 4.67 -7.81
N GLU A 77 4.29 3.58 -7.73
CA GLU A 77 3.76 2.23 -7.65
C GLU A 77 3.63 1.80 -6.19
N GLU A 78 2.60 1.00 -5.93
CA GLU A 78 2.27 0.55 -4.59
C GLU A 78 1.76 -0.89 -4.59
N CYS A 79 1.73 -1.48 -3.41
CA CYS A 79 1.08 -2.75 -3.20
C CYS A 79 0.32 -2.73 -1.88
N TRP A 80 -0.73 -3.54 -1.83
CA TRP A 80 -1.63 -3.63 -0.70
C TRP A 80 -1.69 -5.06 -0.19
N TYR A 81 -1.38 -5.24 1.09
CA TYR A 81 -1.60 -6.48 1.83
C TYR A 81 -2.76 -6.27 2.80
N VAL A 82 -3.91 -6.89 2.52
CA VAL A 82 -5.12 -6.74 3.33
C VAL A 82 -4.93 -7.46 4.66
N ILE A 83 -5.10 -6.73 5.77
CA ILE A 83 -4.90 -7.25 7.12
C ILE A 83 -6.20 -7.50 7.88
N ASP A 84 -7.27 -6.79 7.52
CA ASP A 84 -8.61 -6.94 8.08
C ASP A 84 -9.63 -6.39 7.07
N ALA A 85 -10.83 -6.99 7.05
CA ALA A 85 -11.87 -6.64 6.11
C ALA A 85 -13.26 -6.89 6.72
N GLU A 86 -14.09 -5.85 6.77
CA GLU A 86 -15.50 -5.98 7.15
C GLU A 86 -16.34 -6.66 6.05
N PRO A 87 -17.52 -7.21 6.38
CA PRO A 87 -18.43 -7.74 5.36
C PRO A 87 -18.75 -6.71 4.26
N GLY A 88 -18.49 -7.08 3.01
CA GLY A 88 -18.69 -6.21 1.84
C GLY A 88 -17.51 -5.29 1.51
N ALA A 89 -16.40 -5.38 2.25
CA ALA A 89 -15.17 -4.66 1.94
C ALA A 89 -14.62 -5.08 0.57
N ALA A 90 -14.20 -4.09 -0.21
CA ALA A 90 -13.72 -4.28 -1.57
C ALA A 90 -12.67 -3.24 -1.99
N LEU A 91 -11.88 -3.57 -2.99
CA LEU A 91 -10.92 -2.69 -3.66
C LEU A 91 -11.35 -2.50 -5.12
N GLY A 92 -11.51 -1.25 -5.56
CA GLY A 92 -11.79 -0.93 -6.96
C GLY A 92 -10.48 -0.76 -7.71
N ILE A 93 -10.20 -1.60 -8.72
CA ILE A 93 -8.90 -1.60 -9.41
C ILE A 93 -9.08 -1.88 -10.90
N GLY A 94 -8.63 -0.93 -11.73
CA GLY A 94 -8.77 -1.01 -13.17
C GLY A 94 -10.23 -1.02 -13.64
N PHE A 95 -10.41 -1.08 -14.94
CA PHE A 95 -11.74 -1.03 -15.56
C PHE A 95 -12.24 -2.42 -15.97
N SER A 96 -13.55 -2.58 -16.08
CA SER A 96 -14.14 -3.85 -16.53
C SER A 96 -13.90 -4.13 -18.03
N GLU A 97 -13.66 -3.08 -18.79
CA GLU A 97 -13.34 -3.08 -20.22
C GLU A 97 -12.36 -1.94 -20.54
N ASP A 98 -11.93 -1.83 -21.80
CA ASP A 98 -11.08 -0.72 -22.23
C ASP A 98 -11.89 0.58 -22.32
N VAL A 99 -11.36 1.65 -21.72
CA VAL A 99 -11.99 2.96 -21.58
C VAL A 99 -11.04 4.03 -22.13
N ASP A 100 -11.52 4.83 -23.08
CA ASP A 100 -10.75 5.95 -23.60
C ASP A 100 -10.78 7.17 -22.66
N ALA A 101 -9.88 8.13 -22.92
CA ALA A 101 -9.69 9.30 -22.07
C ALA A 101 -10.93 10.21 -22.00
N ASP A 102 -11.68 10.36 -23.10
CA ASP A 102 -12.86 11.23 -23.18
C ASP A 102 -14.02 10.62 -22.37
N THR A 103 -14.23 9.31 -22.51
CA THR A 103 -15.22 8.55 -21.73
C THR A 103 -14.87 8.57 -20.24
N MET A 104 -13.60 8.32 -19.90
CA MET A 104 -13.13 8.35 -18.51
C MET A 104 -13.32 9.73 -17.88
N ARG A 105 -13.05 10.81 -18.62
CA ARG A 105 -13.27 12.18 -18.15
C ARG A 105 -14.74 12.45 -17.89
N ALA A 106 -15.62 12.17 -18.85
CA ALA A 106 -17.06 12.39 -18.68
C ALA A 106 -17.59 11.61 -17.45
N ALA A 107 -17.16 10.36 -17.30
CA ALA A 107 -17.54 9.53 -16.16
C ALA A 107 -16.98 10.00 -14.82
N ALA A 108 -15.78 10.61 -14.81
CA ALA A 108 -15.22 11.21 -13.60
C ALA A 108 -15.98 12.48 -13.17
N GLU A 109 -16.44 13.27 -14.14
CA GLU A 109 -17.21 14.50 -13.91
C GLU A 109 -18.63 14.23 -13.38
N ASP A 110 -19.32 13.23 -13.93
CA ASP A 110 -20.68 12.86 -13.49
C ASP A 110 -20.73 11.79 -12.38
N GLY A 111 -19.58 11.17 -12.07
CA GLY A 111 -19.41 10.18 -11.01
C GLY A 111 -19.65 8.73 -11.43
N SER A 112 -20.09 8.47 -12.67
CA SER A 112 -20.30 7.11 -13.18
C SER A 112 -19.01 6.29 -13.32
N ILE A 113 -17.83 6.91 -13.21
CA ILE A 113 -16.53 6.21 -13.21
C ILE A 113 -16.44 5.14 -12.12
N GLU A 114 -17.15 5.31 -11.00
CA GLU A 114 -17.23 4.33 -9.93
C GLU A 114 -17.78 2.97 -10.40
N ASP A 115 -18.81 3.01 -11.25
CA ASP A 115 -19.48 1.83 -11.78
C ASP A 115 -18.66 1.14 -12.87
N MET A 116 -17.69 1.85 -13.45
CA MET A 116 -16.80 1.33 -14.49
C MET A 116 -15.63 0.53 -13.92
N LEU A 117 -15.27 0.78 -12.65
CA LEU A 117 -14.21 0.05 -11.96
C LEU A 117 -14.61 -1.39 -11.65
N VAL A 118 -13.62 -2.30 -11.67
CA VAL A 118 -13.82 -3.65 -11.13
C VAL A 118 -13.61 -3.62 -9.62
N TRP A 119 -14.69 -3.86 -8.87
CA TRP A 119 -14.65 -3.99 -7.42
C TRP A 119 -14.37 -5.44 -7.00
N HIS A 120 -13.19 -5.66 -6.44
CA HIS A 120 -12.76 -6.95 -5.91
C HIS A 120 -13.15 -7.04 -4.43
N ALA A 121 -14.05 -7.95 -4.08
CA ALA A 121 -14.30 -8.28 -2.68
C ALA A 121 -13.02 -8.83 -2.03
N VAL A 122 -12.69 -8.37 -0.83
CA VAL A 122 -11.42 -8.71 -0.16
C VAL A 122 -11.62 -9.31 1.23
N ARG A 123 -10.60 -10.04 1.67
CA ARG A 123 -10.43 -10.57 3.02
C ARG A 123 -8.96 -10.49 3.46
N ALA A 124 -8.71 -10.68 4.75
CA ALA A 124 -7.34 -10.74 5.26
C ALA A 124 -6.48 -11.78 4.52
N GLY A 125 -5.26 -11.39 4.16
CA GLY A 125 -4.32 -12.18 3.37
C GLY A 125 -4.43 -11.96 1.86
N ASP A 126 -5.43 -11.22 1.36
CA ASP A 126 -5.45 -10.83 -0.05
C ASP A 126 -4.35 -9.79 -0.33
N PHE A 127 -3.71 -9.93 -1.49
CA PHE A 127 -2.62 -9.08 -1.93
C PHE A 127 -2.87 -8.53 -3.33
N PHE A 128 -2.50 -7.28 -3.54
CA PHE A 128 -2.62 -6.58 -4.82
C PHE A 128 -1.37 -5.74 -5.08
N TYR A 129 -0.84 -5.82 -6.29
CA TYR A 129 0.14 -4.88 -6.82
C TYR A 129 -0.56 -3.87 -7.73
N ILE A 130 -0.24 -2.59 -7.56
CA ILE A 130 -0.84 -1.46 -8.26
C ILE A 130 0.28 -0.73 -9.02
N PRO A 131 0.48 -1.09 -10.30
CA PRO A 131 1.38 -0.34 -11.17
C PRO A 131 0.95 1.12 -11.27
N ALA A 132 1.89 2.00 -11.59
CA ALA A 132 1.58 3.38 -11.89
C ALA A 132 0.51 3.44 -12.99
N ASN A 133 -0.24 4.53 -13.02
CA ASN A 133 -1.28 4.85 -14.00
C ASN A 133 -2.58 4.04 -13.84
N THR A 134 -2.58 2.96 -13.05
CA THR A 134 -3.78 2.18 -12.74
C THR A 134 -4.79 3.04 -11.98
N VAL A 135 -6.01 3.16 -12.51
CA VAL A 135 -7.11 3.82 -11.78
C VAL A 135 -7.63 2.88 -10.69
N HIS A 136 -7.70 3.37 -9.46
CA HIS A 136 -8.05 2.55 -8.31
C HIS A 136 -8.70 3.34 -7.18
N ALA A 137 -9.30 2.62 -6.22
CA ALA A 137 -9.84 3.14 -4.98
C ALA A 137 -9.86 2.04 -3.90
N ILE A 138 -9.56 2.43 -2.65
CA ILE A 138 -9.79 1.56 -1.49
C ILE A 138 -11.22 1.79 -1.01
N GLY A 139 -12.03 0.73 -0.97
CA GLY A 139 -13.41 0.77 -0.50
C GLY A 139 -13.52 0.90 1.03
N ALA A 140 -14.75 0.97 1.53
CA ALA A 140 -15.03 1.03 2.96
C ALA A 140 -14.76 -0.32 3.65
N GLY A 141 -14.44 -0.29 4.94
CA GLY A 141 -14.31 -1.49 5.77
C GLY A 141 -13.00 -2.25 5.54
N VAL A 142 -12.03 -1.68 4.82
CA VAL A 142 -10.72 -2.29 4.54
C VAL A 142 -9.68 -1.74 5.51
N SER A 143 -8.86 -2.64 6.07
CA SER A 143 -7.58 -2.28 6.67
C SER A 143 -6.46 -3.03 5.95
N LEU A 144 -5.41 -2.31 5.55
CA LEU A 144 -4.31 -2.88 4.77
C LEU A 144 -2.97 -2.24 5.13
N ILE A 145 -1.90 -2.93 4.75
CA ILE A 145 -0.57 -2.36 4.67
C ILE A 145 -0.33 -1.95 3.23
N GLU A 146 0.11 -0.71 3.05
CA GLU A 146 0.60 -0.19 1.80
C GLU A 146 2.12 -0.10 1.86
N VAL A 147 2.79 -0.72 0.88
CA VAL A 147 4.21 -0.46 0.60
C VAL A 147 4.26 0.19 -0.77
N GLN A 148 4.88 1.37 -0.84
CA GLN A 148 4.91 2.19 -2.05
C GLN A 148 6.31 2.79 -2.25
N GLN A 149 6.59 3.24 -3.48
CA GLN A 149 7.63 4.25 -3.68
C GLN A 149 7.34 5.48 -2.82
N ASN A 150 8.36 6.16 -2.30
CA ASN A 150 8.19 7.34 -1.45
C ASN A 150 7.79 8.59 -2.26
N SER A 151 6.53 8.60 -2.71
CA SER A 151 5.93 9.69 -3.46
C SER A 151 4.52 9.97 -2.94
N ASP A 152 4.17 11.24 -2.85
CA ASP A 152 2.85 11.71 -2.41
C ASP A 152 1.97 12.18 -3.59
N ILE A 153 2.42 11.95 -4.83
CA ILE A 153 1.69 12.40 -6.01
C ILE A 153 0.43 11.55 -6.21
N THR A 154 -0.74 12.18 -6.07
CA THR A 154 -2.04 11.54 -6.26
C THR A 154 -2.92 12.40 -7.15
N TYR A 155 -3.32 11.87 -8.31
CA TYR A 155 -4.30 12.53 -9.17
C TYR A 155 -5.69 11.98 -8.88
N ARG A 156 -6.55 12.85 -8.36
CA ARG A 156 -7.89 12.48 -7.92
C ARG A 156 -8.86 12.69 -9.06
N LEU A 157 -9.52 11.61 -9.49
CA LEU A 157 -10.51 11.65 -10.57
C LEU A 157 -11.91 11.90 -10.03
N TYR A 158 -12.29 11.22 -8.95
CA TYR A 158 -13.62 11.36 -8.36
C TYR A 158 -13.58 11.20 -6.83
N ASP A 159 -14.42 11.96 -6.13
CA ASP A 159 -14.40 12.01 -4.65
C ASP A 159 -15.77 12.08 -3.97
N TYR A 160 -16.81 11.56 -4.63
CA TYR A 160 -18.15 11.43 -4.02
C TYR A 160 -18.71 12.78 -3.52
N GLY A 161 -18.40 13.87 -4.22
CA GLY A 161 -18.85 15.23 -3.87
C GLY A 161 -18.15 15.87 -2.67
N ARG A 162 -17.11 15.25 -2.10
CA ARG A 162 -16.31 15.86 -1.02
C ARG A 162 -15.55 17.08 -1.57
N PRO A 163 -15.38 18.17 -0.78
CA PRO A 163 -14.78 19.43 -1.25
C PRO A 163 -13.24 19.35 -1.28
N ARG A 164 -12.69 18.33 -1.93
CA ARG A 164 -11.25 18.16 -2.17
C ARG A 164 -10.97 18.36 -3.64
N GLU A 165 -9.77 18.87 -3.94
CA GLU A 165 -9.32 19.11 -5.30
C GLU A 165 -9.32 17.82 -6.14
N LEU A 166 -9.82 17.93 -7.36
CA LEU A 166 -9.72 16.92 -8.42
C LEU A 166 -8.60 17.33 -9.38
N HIS A 167 -7.89 16.35 -9.92
CA HIS A 167 -6.75 16.53 -10.83
C HIS A 167 -7.07 15.84 -12.16
N LEU A 168 -8.19 16.21 -12.80
CA LEU A 168 -8.71 15.51 -13.98
C LEU A 168 -7.72 15.57 -15.15
N ASP A 169 -7.11 16.72 -15.41
CA ASP A 169 -6.19 16.87 -16.53
C ASP A 169 -4.93 16.01 -16.36
N GLU A 170 -4.31 16.06 -15.19
CA GLU A 170 -3.13 15.25 -14.89
C GLU A 170 -3.46 13.77 -14.80
N GLY A 171 -4.55 13.42 -14.12
CA GLY A 171 -4.97 12.05 -13.87
C GLY A 171 -5.36 11.33 -15.15
N ILE A 172 -6.20 11.94 -15.99
CA ILE A 172 -6.60 11.37 -17.29
C ILE A 172 -5.40 11.26 -18.23
N ALA A 173 -4.48 12.24 -18.23
CA ALA A 173 -3.30 12.21 -19.10
C ALA A 173 -2.34 11.06 -18.80
N VAL A 174 -2.33 10.55 -17.57
CA VAL A 174 -1.48 9.39 -17.20
C VAL A 174 -2.27 8.08 -17.11
N ALA A 175 -3.60 8.12 -16.95
CA ALA A 175 -4.41 6.95 -16.68
C ALA A 175 -4.25 5.83 -17.72
N THR A 176 -4.19 4.59 -17.23
CA THR A 176 -4.42 3.41 -18.06
C THR A 176 -5.88 3.00 -17.94
N GLY A 177 -6.63 3.14 -19.02
CA GLY A 177 -8.04 2.77 -19.11
C GLY A 177 -8.26 1.31 -19.47
N THR A 178 -7.57 0.37 -18.83
CA THR A 178 -7.67 -1.06 -19.16
C THR A 178 -8.04 -1.91 -17.94
N PRO A 179 -8.43 -3.17 -18.14
CA PRO A 179 -8.52 -4.14 -17.06
C PRO A 179 -7.20 -4.34 -16.31
N HIS A 180 -7.30 -4.57 -15.01
CA HIS A 180 -6.16 -4.91 -14.14
C HIS A 180 -5.70 -6.35 -14.37
N ASP A 181 -4.38 -6.55 -14.47
CA ASP A 181 -3.79 -7.87 -14.72
C ASP A 181 -4.12 -8.83 -13.55
N PRO A 182 -4.80 -9.97 -13.82
CA PRO A 182 -5.14 -10.94 -12.80
C PRO A 182 -3.95 -11.58 -12.07
N HIS A 183 -2.74 -11.55 -12.64
CA HIS A 183 -1.55 -12.07 -11.95
C HIS A 183 -1.01 -11.11 -10.86
N LEU A 184 -1.40 -9.84 -10.90
CA LEU A 184 -1.03 -8.84 -9.91
C LEU A 184 -1.92 -8.88 -8.67
N ARG A 185 -2.81 -9.86 -8.56
CA ARG A 185 -3.62 -10.10 -7.35
C ARG A 185 -3.69 -11.57 -7.01
N PHE A 186 -3.59 -11.88 -5.73
CA PHE A 186 -3.68 -13.26 -5.25
C PHE A 186 -3.97 -13.31 -3.75
N HIS A 187 -4.39 -14.47 -3.27
CA HIS A 187 -4.55 -14.73 -1.85
C HIS A 187 -3.28 -15.35 -1.28
N VAL A 188 -2.68 -14.71 -0.28
CA VAL A 188 -1.50 -15.19 0.43
C VAL A 188 -1.93 -16.25 1.45
N PRO A 189 -1.41 -17.49 1.39
CA PRO A 189 -1.78 -18.55 2.33
C PRO A 189 -1.49 -18.15 3.79
N ALA A 190 -2.30 -18.58 4.75
CA ALA A 190 -2.13 -18.22 6.17
C ALA A 190 -0.79 -18.66 6.81
N ARG A 191 -0.05 -19.55 6.14
CA ARG A 191 1.25 -20.07 6.54
C ARG A 191 2.17 -20.19 5.32
N GLY A 192 3.48 -20.27 5.57
CA GLY A 192 4.52 -20.33 4.56
C GLY A 192 5.11 -18.96 4.18
N THR A 193 6.41 -18.96 3.92
CA THR A 193 7.14 -17.83 3.37
C THR A 193 6.85 -17.69 1.88
N GLN A 194 6.60 -16.47 1.41
CA GLN A 194 6.26 -16.19 0.01
C GLN A 194 6.74 -14.81 -0.44
N ARG A 195 7.28 -14.75 -1.67
CA ARG A 195 7.50 -13.50 -2.40
C ARG A 195 6.18 -12.89 -2.87
N LEU A 196 5.96 -11.64 -2.49
CA LEU A 196 4.77 -10.88 -2.86
C LEU A 196 5.03 -9.93 -4.02
N VAL A 197 6.21 -9.30 -4.05
CA VAL A 197 6.64 -8.37 -5.12
C VAL A 197 8.07 -8.69 -5.52
N GLU A 198 8.31 -8.73 -6.82
CA GLU A 198 9.64 -8.88 -7.42
C GLU A 198 9.92 -7.72 -8.38
N GLY A 199 10.17 -6.54 -7.81
CA GLY A 199 10.44 -5.34 -8.59
C GLY A 199 9.20 -4.77 -9.30
N PRO A 200 9.41 -3.76 -10.16
CA PRO A 200 10.71 -3.21 -10.53
C PRO A 200 11.34 -2.30 -9.47
N PHE A 201 10.55 -1.77 -8.53
CA PHE A 201 11.03 -0.75 -7.58
C PHE A 201 11.42 -1.30 -6.21
N PHE A 202 10.80 -2.39 -5.79
CA PHE A 202 11.07 -3.01 -4.50
C PHE A 202 10.77 -4.51 -4.52
N VAL A 203 11.40 -5.22 -3.62
CA VAL A 203 11.09 -6.62 -3.30
C VAL A 203 10.32 -6.62 -1.99
N LEU A 204 9.23 -7.36 -1.94
CA LEU A 204 8.46 -7.59 -0.71
C LEU A 204 8.27 -9.10 -0.53
N ASP A 205 8.71 -9.60 0.62
CA ASP A 205 8.52 -10.99 1.02
C ASP A 205 7.70 -11.02 2.32
N ARG A 206 6.78 -11.99 2.43
CA ARG A 206 6.15 -12.36 3.70
C ARG A 206 6.86 -13.58 4.25
N LEU A 207 7.29 -13.48 5.49
CA LEU A 207 7.90 -14.55 6.26
C LEU A 207 6.87 -15.20 7.19
N ASP A 208 6.97 -16.52 7.31
CA ASP A 208 6.34 -17.31 8.36
C ASP A 208 7.47 -17.98 9.16
N GLY A 209 7.77 -17.41 10.32
CA GLY A 209 8.91 -17.81 11.14
C GLY A 209 10.25 -17.26 10.62
N GLN A 210 11.28 -18.10 10.71
CA GLN A 210 12.64 -17.76 10.27
C GLN A 210 12.77 -17.83 8.74
N PRO A 211 13.46 -16.86 8.11
CA PRO A 211 13.81 -16.97 6.70
C PRO A 211 14.87 -18.06 6.49
N ASP A 212 14.71 -18.83 5.42
CA ASP A 212 15.68 -19.84 5.01
C ASP A 212 16.96 -19.21 4.39
N ALA A 213 17.93 -20.06 4.07
CA ALA A 213 19.20 -19.62 3.52
C ALA A 213 19.07 -18.96 2.13
N GLU A 214 18.09 -19.39 1.32
CA GLU A 214 17.88 -18.85 -0.02
C GLU A 214 17.33 -17.42 0.05
N LEU A 215 16.34 -17.18 0.92
CA LEU A 215 15.82 -15.84 1.12
C LEU A 215 16.85 -14.92 1.76
N ARG A 216 17.61 -15.41 2.76
CA ARG A 216 18.68 -14.63 3.39
C ARG A 216 19.70 -14.13 2.37
N ALA A 217 20.08 -14.98 1.41
CA ALA A 217 21.01 -14.61 0.36
C ALA A 217 20.48 -13.51 -0.58
N GLN A 218 19.17 -13.26 -0.61
CA GLN A 218 18.55 -12.22 -1.44
C GLN A 218 18.41 -10.86 -0.74
N TYR A 219 18.64 -10.79 0.58
CA TYR A 219 18.62 -9.58 1.39
C TYR A 219 20.02 -9.24 1.89
N THR A 220 20.88 -8.79 0.98
CA THR A 220 22.31 -8.50 1.24
C THR A 220 22.59 -7.09 1.78
N GLY A 221 21.56 -6.26 1.95
CA GLY A 221 21.68 -4.87 2.39
C GLY A 221 20.54 -4.47 3.33
N PRO A 222 20.41 -3.17 3.64
CA PRO A 222 19.37 -2.69 4.53
C PRO A 222 17.97 -3.02 4.02
N LEU A 223 17.06 -3.26 4.95
CA LEU A 223 15.68 -3.65 4.70
C LEU A 223 14.75 -3.06 5.76
N LEU A 224 13.49 -2.88 5.40
CA LEU A 224 12.42 -2.59 6.35
C LEU A 224 11.79 -3.90 6.83
N VAL A 225 11.47 -3.96 8.11
CA VAL A 225 10.90 -5.11 8.80
C VAL A 225 9.59 -4.70 9.44
N ILE A 226 8.48 -5.35 9.06
CA ILE A 226 7.12 -5.03 9.49
C ILE A 226 6.50 -6.27 10.16
N PRO A 227 6.67 -6.45 11.48
CA PRO A 227 6.01 -7.55 12.21
C PRO A 227 4.48 -7.43 12.14
N ARG A 228 3.83 -8.58 11.90
CA ARG A 228 2.37 -8.74 11.84
C ARG A 228 1.84 -9.60 12.98
N GLU A 229 2.54 -10.69 13.26
CA GLU A 229 2.25 -11.61 14.36
C GLU A 229 3.58 -11.97 15.02
N GLY A 230 3.65 -11.87 16.36
CA GLY A 230 4.91 -12.00 17.09
C GLY A 230 5.83 -10.78 16.92
N SER A 231 6.57 -10.47 17.99
CA SER A 231 7.59 -9.43 17.93
C SER A 231 8.85 -9.96 17.23
N VAL A 232 9.58 -9.07 16.57
CA VAL A 232 10.94 -9.34 16.08
C VAL A 232 11.94 -8.54 16.89
N THR A 233 13.21 -8.94 16.88
CA THR A 233 14.30 -8.11 17.42
C THR A 233 15.15 -7.62 16.26
N VAL A 234 15.36 -6.31 16.16
CA VAL A 234 16.26 -5.70 15.17
C VAL A 234 17.34 -4.95 15.94
N ASP A 235 18.61 -5.28 15.69
CA ASP A 235 19.76 -4.65 16.37
C ASP A 235 19.65 -4.59 17.92
N GLY A 236 18.99 -5.60 18.51
CA GLY A 236 18.76 -5.70 19.96
C GLY A 236 17.52 -4.97 20.48
N GLU A 237 16.80 -4.22 19.64
CA GLU A 237 15.54 -3.56 19.99
C GLU A 237 14.35 -4.43 19.57
N GLU A 238 13.36 -4.57 20.45
CA GLU A 238 12.11 -5.27 20.13
C GLU A 238 11.19 -4.40 19.28
N VAL A 239 10.65 -4.99 18.21
CA VAL A 239 9.66 -4.39 17.33
C VAL A 239 8.40 -5.24 17.40
N ALA A 240 7.37 -4.72 18.04
CA ALA A 240 6.08 -5.39 18.18
C ALA A 240 5.24 -5.29 16.90
N PRO A 241 4.24 -6.17 16.69
CA PRO A 241 3.28 -6.05 15.61
C PRO A 241 2.71 -4.64 15.46
N GLY A 242 2.48 -4.21 14.22
CA GLY A 242 2.04 -2.85 13.93
C GLY A 242 3.17 -1.80 13.95
N GLY A 243 4.41 -2.18 14.29
CA GLY A 243 5.61 -1.38 14.10
C GLY A 243 6.25 -1.57 12.72
N CYS A 244 7.27 -0.77 12.44
CA CYS A 244 8.19 -0.94 11.32
C CYS A 244 9.58 -0.54 11.79
N ALA A 245 10.61 -1.27 11.35
CA ALA A 245 11.99 -0.99 11.71
C ALA A 245 12.91 -1.06 10.49
N LEU A 246 13.97 -0.26 10.51
CA LEU A 246 15.11 -0.40 9.61
C LEU A 246 16.07 -1.42 10.22
N ALA A 247 16.39 -2.46 9.46
CA ALA A 247 17.49 -3.37 9.75
C ALA A 247 18.65 -3.13 8.78
N HIS A 248 19.89 -3.22 9.25
CA HIS A 248 21.07 -3.06 8.39
C HIS A 248 21.34 -4.28 7.48
N GLY A 249 20.67 -5.40 7.75
CA GLY A 249 20.69 -6.63 6.96
C GLY A 249 19.77 -7.67 7.59
N ILE A 250 19.36 -8.69 6.84
CA ILE A 250 18.40 -9.69 7.34
C ILE A 250 18.95 -10.50 8.53
N ASP A 251 20.27 -10.65 8.62
CA ASP A 251 20.93 -11.34 9.74
C ASP A 251 21.00 -10.49 11.01
N ALA A 252 20.73 -9.18 10.93
CA ALA A 252 20.55 -8.31 12.09
C ALA A 252 19.15 -8.48 12.72
N VAL A 253 18.27 -9.28 12.10
CA VAL A 253 16.90 -9.51 12.54
C VAL A 253 16.76 -10.90 13.15
N ARG A 254 16.25 -10.95 14.37
CA ARG A 254 15.74 -12.16 14.99
C ARG A 254 14.23 -12.22 14.82
N PHE A 255 13.78 -13.09 13.92
CA PHE A 255 12.36 -13.34 13.71
C PHE A 255 11.80 -14.20 14.85
N ALA A 256 10.50 -14.08 15.15
CA ALA A 256 9.81 -15.03 16.01
C ALA A 256 9.59 -16.34 15.26
N ASP A 257 9.74 -17.49 15.93
CA ASP A 257 9.66 -18.81 15.28
C ASP A 257 8.25 -19.11 14.72
N ASP A 258 7.20 -18.64 15.38
CA ASP A 258 5.79 -18.77 14.97
C ASP A 258 5.17 -17.41 14.59
N GLY A 259 6.00 -16.46 14.11
CA GLY A 259 5.58 -15.11 13.77
C GLY A 259 5.33 -14.92 12.27
N LEU A 260 4.53 -13.90 11.94
CA LEU A 260 4.39 -13.40 10.57
C LEU A 260 5.03 -12.03 10.44
N CYS A 261 5.83 -11.84 9.41
CA CYS A 261 6.54 -10.58 9.17
C CYS A 261 6.57 -10.25 7.68
N LEU A 262 6.45 -8.98 7.32
CA LEU A 262 6.81 -8.52 5.99
C LEU A 262 8.22 -7.94 6.02
N VAL A 263 9.02 -8.22 4.99
CA VAL A 263 10.33 -7.61 4.79
C VAL A 263 10.41 -7.01 3.40
N THR A 264 10.93 -5.79 3.30
CA THR A 264 11.01 -5.08 2.01
C THR A 264 12.31 -4.32 1.85
N ARG A 265 12.79 -4.24 0.61
CA ARG A 265 13.94 -3.43 0.22
C ARG A 265 13.73 -2.86 -1.19
N PRO A 266 14.31 -1.71 -1.52
CA PRO A 266 14.35 -1.22 -2.89
C PRO A 266 15.14 -2.18 -3.79
N CYS A 267 14.84 -2.13 -5.07
CA CYS A 267 15.60 -2.81 -6.13
C CYS A 267 16.82 -2.00 -6.57
#